data_AF-A0A9W8P683-F1
#
_entry.id   AF-A0A9W8P683-F1
#
_cell.length_a   1.000
_cell.length_b   1.000
_cell.length_c   1.000
_cell.angle_alpha   90.00
_cell.angle_beta   90.00
_cell.angle_gamma   90.00
#
_symmetry.space_group_name_H-M   'P 1'
#
loop_
_entity.id
_entity.type
_entity.pdbx_description
1 polymer ?
#
loop_
_entity_poly.entity_id
_entity_poly.type
_entity_poly.pdbx_seq_one_letter_code
_entity_poly.pdbx_strand_id
1 'polypeptide(L)'
;MFPIPDSIEFKSSASGTIIKVFIGLQLSGAIGMAVILFTAIISQKVKRLATWYMFCASWTISCLSYTLLFIVGQIHLPEPKKSICVTQAALMYSVPTLTASSTLTLLVHSWYNVHFGLSRPPLESNRRVITTMLLAPVLLWILLLIGFISLGIKNPSLVHNFGLYCTFMQLLPAKISSLFVIITTFSTIPVQVSLGLSLCRNIDRRNTSSTMSTQTVKMVIRVFTFSFLILIGFVEGLIHLVTPYRNTAVDMIMAFLPVSGVLIFGIQKDLFQSWFAWTRISCCLPRSKMEEVEVAHISTSMNPSQNESKNVEQI
;
A
#
# COMPACT_ATOMS: atom_id res chain seq x y z
N MET A 1 -30.19 11.86 -27.20
CA MET A 1 -30.27 10.88 -26.10
C MET A 1 -30.14 9.52 -26.75
N PHE A 2 -28.97 8.88 -26.67
CA PHE A 2 -28.78 7.56 -27.27
C PHE A 2 -29.58 6.54 -26.46
N PRO A 3 -30.36 5.65 -27.12
CA PRO A 3 -31.10 4.61 -26.42
C PRO A 3 -30.11 3.76 -25.62
N ILE A 4 -30.33 3.71 -24.30
CA ILE A 4 -29.60 2.80 -23.42
C ILE A 4 -30.09 1.41 -23.83
N PRO A 5 -29.22 0.51 -24.31
CA PRO A 5 -29.64 -0.83 -24.70
C PRO A 5 -30.28 -1.52 -23.49
N ASP A 6 -31.56 -1.85 -23.62
CA ASP A 6 -32.32 -2.54 -22.60
C ASP A 6 -31.71 -3.92 -22.36
N SER A 7 -31.31 -4.15 -21.11
CA SER A 7 -30.87 -5.43 -20.55
C SER A 7 -29.70 -6.12 -21.25
N ILE A 8 -28.48 -5.70 -20.92
CA ILE A 8 -27.35 -6.64 -20.95
C ILE A 8 -27.63 -7.65 -19.82
N GLU A 9 -28.14 -8.84 -20.18
CA GLU A 9 -28.34 -9.96 -19.27
C GLU A 9 -26.98 -10.42 -18.73
N PHE A 10 -26.55 -9.80 -17.64
CA PHE A 10 -25.22 -9.99 -17.06
C PHE A 10 -25.23 -11.24 -16.19
N LYS A 11 -25.04 -12.40 -16.82
CA LYS A 11 -24.90 -13.68 -16.12
C LYS A 11 -23.66 -13.61 -15.22
N SER A 12 -23.87 -13.68 -13.90
CA SER A 12 -22.79 -13.82 -12.91
C SER A 12 -22.04 -15.13 -13.18
N SER A 13 -21.00 -15.05 -13.98
CA SER A 13 -20.26 -16.20 -14.55
C SER A 13 -19.00 -16.55 -13.73
N ALA A 14 -18.79 -15.90 -12.59
CA ALA A 14 -17.64 -16.22 -11.74
C ALA A 14 -17.89 -17.57 -11.03
N SER A 15 -17.22 -18.62 -11.51
CA SER A 15 -17.18 -19.92 -10.82
C SER A 15 -16.72 -19.72 -9.37
N GLY A 16 -17.28 -20.48 -8.42
CA GLY A 16 -16.91 -20.40 -7.01
C GLY A 16 -15.40 -20.58 -6.77
N THR A 17 -14.70 -21.31 -7.66
CA THR A 17 -13.25 -21.45 -7.64
C THR A 17 -12.53 -20.14 -7.92
N ILE A 18 -12.97 -19.38 -8.93
CA ILE A 18 -12.40 -18.07 -9.31
C ILE A 18 -12.52 -17.10 -8.13
N ILE A 19 -13.69 -17.05 -7.49
CA ILE A 19 -13.92 -16.19 -6.31
C ILE A 19 -12.93 -16.53 -5.20
N LYS A 20 -12.76 -17.82 -4.86
CA LYS A 20 -11.83 -18.26 -3.80
C LYS A 20 -10.37 -17.88 -4.11
N VAL A 21 -9.93 -18.09 -5.35
CA VAL A 21 -8.56 -17.74 -5.77
C VAL A 21 -8.35 -16.23 -5.70
N PHE A 22 -9.27 -15.44 -6.22
CA PHE A 22 -9.21 -13.97 -6.19
C PHE A 22 -9.11 -13.45 -4.75
N ILE A 23 -9.99 -13.91 -3.85
CA ILE A 23 -9.98 -13.51 -2.45
C ILE A 23 -8.69 -13.96 -1.74
N GLY A 24 -8.21 -15.19 -2.01
CA GLY A 24 -6.96 -15.69 -1.46
C GLY A 24 -5.76 -14.84 -1.87
N LEU A 25 -5.67 -14.45 -3.14
CA LEU A 25 -4.63 -13.54 -3.65
C LEU A 25 -4.71 -12.16 -2.98
N GLN A 26 -5.89 -11.55 -2.91
CA GLN A 26 -6.05 -10.24 -2.28
C GLN A 26 -5.74 -10.28 -0.77
N LEU A 27 -6.21 -11.29 -0.03
CA LEU A 27 -5.92 -11.42 1.40
C LEU A 27 -4.45 -11.68 1.66
N SER A 28 -3.79 -12.54 0.87
CA SER A 28 -2.35 -12.78 1.00
C SER A 28 -1.55 -11.51 0.71
N GLY A 29 -1.96 -10.72 -0.29
CA GLY A 29 -1.41 -9.39 -0.56
C GLY A 29 -1.60 -8.42 0.62
N ALA A 30 -2.82 -8.32 1.16
CA ALA A 30 -3.14 -7.46 2.30
C ALA A 30 -2.30 -7.82 3.54
N ILE A 31 -2.33 -9.09 3.94
CA ILE A 31 -1.64 -9.60 5.12
C ILE A 31 -0.14 -9.43 4.95
N GLY A 32 0.41 -9.83 3.80
CA GLY A 32 1.85 -9.71 3.54
C GLY A 32 2.33 -8.26 3.57
N MET A 33 1.61 -7.33 2.92
CA MET A 33 1.97 -5.91 2.91
C MET A 33 1.82 -5.29 4.31
N ALA A 34 0.79 -5.65 5.07
CA ALA A 34 0.60 -5.21 6.44
C ALA A 34 1.71 -5.71 7.37
N VAL A 35 2.10 -7.00 7.28
CA VAL A 35 3.20 -7.58 8.06
C VAL A 35 4.53 -6.89 7.73
N ILE A 36 4.82 -6.65 6.45
CA ILE A 36 6.02 -5.92 6.00
C ILE A 36 6.02 -4.49 6.57
N LEU A 37 4.88 -3.79 6.44
CA LEU A 37 4.71 -2.42 6.93
C LEU A 37 4.91 -2.34 8.45
N PHE A 38 4.21 -3.19 9.20
CA PHE A 38 4.28 -3.25 10.66
C PHE A 38 5.69 -3.61 11.15
N THR A 39 6.34 -4.58 10.49
CA THR A 39 7.72 -4.95 10.79
C THR A 39 8.66 -3.75 10.64
N ALA A 40 8.54 -3.02 9.54
CA ALA A 40 9.39 -1.87 9.27
C ALA A 40 9.16 -0.72 10.28
N ILE A 41 7.92 -0.50 10.72
CA ILE A 41 7.60 0.54 11.71
C ILE A 41 8.23 0.21 13.07
N ILE A 42 8.16 -1.05 13.51
CA ILE A 42 8.64 -1.45 14.84
C ILE A 42 10.15 -1.66 14.86
N SER A 43 10.72 -2.16 13.77
CA SER A 43 12.13 -2.50 13.71
C SER A 43 13.01 -1.28 13.47
N GLN A 44 13.70 -0.80 14.51
CA GLN A 44 14.71 0.26 14.40
C GLN A 44 15.84 -0.04 13.38
N LYS A 45 16.06 -1.32 13.07
CA LYS A 45 17.07 -1.77 12.08
C LYS A 45 16.64 -1.50 10.63
N VAL A 46 15.35 -1.35 10.37
CA VAL A 46 14.79 -1.23 9.02
C VAL A 46 14.55 0.25 8.73
N LYS A 47 15.60 0.95 8.30
CA LYS A 47 15.46 2.32 7.79
C LYS A 47 14.96 2.27 6.34
N ARG A 48 13.84 2.93 6.08
CA ARG A 48 13.18 3.01 4.77
C ARG A 48 12.68 4.43 4.51
N LEU A 49 12.55 4.78 3.24
CA LEU A 49 12.03 6.06 2.80
C LEU A 49 10.57 6.21 3.25
N ALA A 50 10.17 7.41 3.69
CA ALA A 50 8.78 7.68 4.11
C ALA A 50 7.75 7.29 3.03
N THR A 51 8.10 7.49 1.76
CA THR A 51 7.26 7.16 0.58
C THR A 51 7.06 5.66 0.40
N TRP A 52 7.97 4.82 0.91
CA TRP A 52 7.82 3.37 0.86
C TRP A 52 6.77 2.86 1.84
N TYR A 53 6.65 3.48 3.02
CA TYR A 53 5.58 3.16 3.98
C TYR A 53 4.21 3.49 3.38
N MET A 54 4.10 4.65 2.74
CA MET A 54 2.89 5.07 2.04
C MET A 54 2.50 4.10 0.91
N PHE A 55 3.49 3.66 0.13
CA PHE A 55 3.29 2.64 -0.89
C PHE A 55 2.78 1.31 -0.28
N CYS A 56 3.38 0.83 0.81
CA CYS A 56 2.89 -0.41 1.43
C CYS A 56 1.47 -0.27 1.99
N ALA A 57 1.17 0.89 2.59
CA ALA A 57 -0.15 1.20 3.11
C ALA A 57 -1.21 1.28 1.98
N SER A 58 -0.90 1.92 0.84
CA SER A 58 -1.84 2.05 -0.28
C SER A 58 -2.23 0.69 -0.87
N TRP A 59 -1.27 -0.21 -1.05
CA TRP A 59 -1.54 -1.58 -1.52
C TRP A 59 -2.32 -2.41 -0.50
N THR A 60 -2.07 -2.20 0.80
CA THR A 60 -2.87 -2.84 1.85
C THR A 60 -4.34 -2.38 1.79
N ILE A 61 -4.57 -1.06 1.70
CA ILE A 61 -5.91 -0.47 1.53
C ILE A 61 -6.58 -1.01 0.27
N SER A 62 -5.81 -1.14 -0.83
CA SER A 62 -6.31 -1.69 -2.08
C SER A 62 -6.87 -3.10 -1.90
N CYS A 63 -6.05 -4.01 -1.37
CA CYS A 63 -6.46 -5.39 -1.16
C CYS A 63 -7.69 -5.50 -0.24
N LEU A 64 -7.70 -4.74 0.86
CA LEU A 64 -8.84 -4.71 1.79
C LEU A 64 -10.13 -4.23 1.10
N SER A 65 -10.02 -3.22 0.23
CA SER A 65 -11.15 -2.70 -0.54
C SER A 65 -11.77 -3.78 -1.44
N TYR A 66 -10.96 -4.56 -2.16
CA TYR A 66 -11.45 -5.67 -2.99
C TYR A 66 -12.08 -6.81 -2.15
N THR A 67 -11.63 -7.01 -0.91
CA THR A 67 -12.13 -8.08 -0.02
C THR A 67 -13.27 -7.67 0.90
N LEU A 68 -13.78 -6.43 0.81
CA LEU A 68 -14.77 -5.90 1.77
C LEU A 68 -16.02 -6.78 1.91
N LEU A 69 -16.60 -7.25 0.80
CA LEU A 69 -17.77 -8.15 0.84
C LEU A 69 -17.47 -9.49 1.50
N PHE A 70 -16.25 -10.01 1.33
CA PHE A 70 -15.82 -11.23 1.99
C PHE A 70 -15.72 -11.04 3.51
N ILE A 71 -15.10 -9.94 3.95
CA ILE A 71 -14.94 -9.61 5.36
C ILE A 71 -16.29 -9.47 6.07
N VAL A 72 -17.29 -8.89 5.40
CA VAL A 72 -18.65 -8.75 5.98
C VAL A 72 -19.51 -10.02 5.80
N GLY A 73 -19.01 -11.06 5.13
CA GLY A 73 -19.73 -12.31 4.91
C GLY A 73 -20.89 -12.20 3.91
N GLN A 74 -20.84 -11.22 3.00
CA GLN A 74 -21.90 -10.97 2.01
C GLN A 74 -21.52 -11.31 0.57
N ILE A 75 -20.38 -11.98 0.34
CA ILE A 75 -19.88 -12.27 -1.01
C ILE A 75 -20.81 -13.18 -1.83
N HIS A 76 -21.54 -14.10 -1.19
CA HIS A 76 -22.46 -15.03 -1.86
C HIS A 76 -23.90 -14.52 -1.94
N LEU A 77 -24.21 -13.36 -1.34
CA LEU A 77 -25.56 -12.81 -1.45
C LEU A 77 -25.73 -12.16 -2.83
N PRO A 78 -26.82 -12.48 -3.56
CA PRO A 78 -27.11 -11.84 -4.84
C PRO A 78 -27.29 -10.32 -4.66
N GLU A 79 -27.84 -9.90 -3.53
CA GLU A 79 -28.05 -8.50 -3.19
C GLU A 79 -27.43 -8.17 -1.81
N PRO A 80 -26.15 -7.74 -1.77
CA PRO A 80 -25.53 -7.28 -0.53
C PRO A 80 -26.15 -5.95 -0.07
N LYS A 81 -25.92 -5.59 1.20
CA LYS A 81 -26.38 -4.30 1.74
C LYS A 81 -25.84 -3.16 0.88
N LYS A 82 -26.74 -2.30 0.38
CA LYS A 82 -26.40 -1.24 -0.58
C LYS A 82 -25.31 -0.29 -0.07
N SER A 83 -25.29 0.03 1.22
CA SER A 83 -24.23 0.87 1.82
C SER A 83 -22.83 0.26 1.65
N ILE A 84 -22.68 -1.03 1.95
CA ILE A 84 -21.40 -1.76 1.81
C ILE A 84 -20.99 -1.83 0.34
N CYS A 85 -21.96 -2.12 -0.54
CA CYS A 85 -21.74 -2.21 -1.98
C CYS A 85 -21.29 -0.87 -2.58
N VAL A 86 -21.92 0.23 -2.18
CA VAL A 86 -21.53 1.60 -2.56
C VAL A 86 -20.13 1.93 -2.05
N THR A 87 -19.82 1.64 -0.78
CA THR A 87 -18.50 1.87 -0.20
C THR A 87 -17.42 1.07 -0.93
N GLN A 88 -17.67 -0.22 -1.22
CA GLN A 88 -16.73 -1.06 -1.95
C GLN A 88 -16.48 -0.52 -3.34
N ALA A 89 -17.55 -0.21 -4.10
CA ALA A 89 -17.43 0.35 -5.44
C ALA A 89 -16.64 1.66 -5.42
N ALA A 90 -16.93 2.57 -4.49
CA ALA A 90 -16.22 3.85 -4.38
C ALA A 90 -14.73 3.67 -4.04
N LEU A 91 -14.40 2.74 -3.14
CA LEU A 91 -13.01 2.40 -2.82
C LEU A 91 -12.30 1.82 -4.05
N MET A 92 -12.92 0.87 -4.73
CA MET A 92 -12.35 0.21 -5.90
C MET A 92 -12.00 1.16 -7.05
N TYR A 93 -12.81 2.20 -7.27
CA TYR A 93 -12.50 3.19 -8.30
C TYR A 93 -11.54 4.29 -7.82
N SER A 94 -11.44 4.57 -6.52
CA SER A 94 -10.53 5.61 -6.02
C SER A 94 -9.12 5.08 -5.73
N VAL A 95 -9.00 3.85 -5.23
CA VAL A 95 -7.74 3.20 -4.83
C VAL A 95 -6.70 3.10 -5.96
N PRO A 96 -7.03 2.76 -7.22
CA PRO A 96 -6.05 2.69 -8.29
C PRO A 96 -5.26 3.99 -8.45
N THR A 97 -5.91 5.14 -8.24
CA THR A 97 -5.25 6.45 -8.20
C THR A 97 -4.27 6.54 -7.03
N LEU A 98 -4.66 6.11 -5.83
CA LEU A 98 -3.77 6.10 -4.66
C LEU A 98 -2.54 5.22 -4.88
N THR A 99 -2.72 4.01 -5.40
CA THR A 99 -1.61 3.05 -5.64
C THR A 99 -0.70 3.55 -6.76
N ALA A 100 -1.24 4.09 -7.85
CA ALA A 100 -0.44 4.65 -8.93
C ALA A 100 0.36 5.88 -8.45
N SER A 101 -0.30 6.82 -7.75
CA SER A 101 0.34 8.06 -7.29
C SER A 101 1.38 7.79 -6.19
N SER A 102 1.10 6.89 -5.24
CA SER A 102 2.11 6.49 -4.24
C SER A 102 3.32 5.78 -4.87
N THR A 103 3.11 5.00 -5.94
CA THR A 103 4.22 4.38 -6.70
C THR A 103 5.04 5.44 -7.44
N LEU A 104 4.41 6.40 -8.11
CA LEU A 104 5.11 7.52 -8.73
C LEU A 104 5.93 8.31 -7.71
N THR A 105 5.33 8.63 -6.56
CA THR A 105 6.01 9.30 -5.44
C THR A 105 7.24 8.51 -4.96
N LEU A 106 7.13 7.18 -4.84
CA LEU A 106 8.26 6.32 -4.47
C LEU A 106 9.35 6.30 -5.54
N LEU A 107 8.98 6.26 -6.82
CA LEU A 107 9.91 6.30 -7.96
C LEU A 107 10.66 7.63 -8.03
N VAL A 108 9.95 8.76 -7.92
CA VAL A 108 10.56 10.10 -7.94
C VAL A 108 11.50 10.28 -6.77
N HIS A 109 11.12 9.84 -5.56
CA HIS A 109 12.00 9.91 -4.40
C HIS A 109 13.24 9.02 -4.58
N SER A 110 13.08 7.81 -5.10
CA SER A 110 14.20 6.91 -5.40
C SER A 110 15.14 7.48 -6.47
N TRP A 111 14.57 8.05 -7.53
CA TRP A 111 15.29 8.74 -8.59
C TRP A 111 16.11 9.91 -8.06
N TYR A 112 15.51 10.77 -7.23
CA TYR A 112 16.21 11.89 -6.63
C TYR A 112 17.41 11.43 -5.80
N ASN A 113 17.23 10.40 -4.96
CA ASN A 113 18.29 9.89 -4.10
C ASN A 113 19.44 9.24 -4.88
N VAL A 114 19.16 8.56 -6.00
CA VAL A 114 20.21 7.98 -6.86
C VAL A 114 20.94 9.07 -7.66
N HIS A 115 20.20 10.05 -8.18
CA HIS A 115 20.76 11.06 -9.07
C HIS A 115 21.54 12.16 -8.32
N PHE A 116 21.04 12.59 -7.16
CA PHE A 116 21.61 13.71 -6.41
C PHE A 116 22.26 13.32 -5.09
N GLY A 117 22.17 12.05 -4.66
CA GLY A 117 22.58 11.61 -3.31
C GLY A 117 24.07 11.78 -2.97
N LEU A 118 24.93 12.12 -3.93
CA LEU A 118 26.34 12.45 -3.68
C LEU A 118 26.63 13.96 -3.68
N SER A 119 25.76 14.78 -4.26
CA SER A 119 26.03 16.20 -4.54
C SER A 119 25.08 17.17 -3.85
N ARG A 120 23.93 16.70 -3.36
CA ARG A 120 22.93 17.53 -2.67
C ARG A 120 22.47 16.85 -1.39
N PRO A 121 21.99 17.62 -0.40
CA PRO A 121 21.35 17.04 0.77
C PRO A 121 20.19 16.14 0.33
N PRO A 122 19.95 15.02 1.04
CA PRO A 122 18.86 14.11 0.71
C PRO A 122 17.53 14.87 0.68
N LEU A 123 16.59 14.41 -0.15
CA LEU A 123 15.26 15.03 -0.25
C LEU A 123 14.58 15.14 1.13
N GLU A 124 14.89 14.18 2.01
CA GLU A 124 14.46 14.14 3.41
C GLU A 124 14.86 15.35 4.25
N SER A 125 15.89 16.10 3.83
CA SER A 125 16.29 17.35 4.49
C SER A 125 15.22 18.43 4.37
N ASN A 126 14.37 18.40 3.33
CA ASN A 126 13.30 19.37 3.15
C ASN A 126 11.95 18.76 3.56
N ARG A 127 11.59 18.95 4.83
CA ARG A 127 10.35 18.44 5.43
C ARG A 127 9.10 18.85 4.63
N ARG A 128 9.06 20.05 4.06
CA ARG A 128 7.91 20.53 3.28
C ARG A 128 7.73 19.71 2.01
N VAL A 129 8.80 19.45 1.26
CA VAL A 129 8.74 18.67 0.01
C VAL A 129 8.28 17.24 0.28
N ILE A 130 8.87 16.56 1.27
CA ILE A 130 8.45 15.20 1.62
C ILE A 130 6.99 15.16 2.09
N THR A 131 6.59 16.11 2.93
CA THR A 131 5.20 16.19 3.43
C THR A 131 4.23 16.38 2.26
N THR A 132 4.54 17.28 1.32
CA THR A 132 3.72 17.48 0.12
C THR A 132 3.66 16.22 -0.76
N MET A 133 4.78 15.54 -0.99
CA MET A 133 4.82 14.29 -1.77
C MET A 133 4.01 13.16 -1.15
N LEU A 134 3.93 13.12 0.19
CA LEU A 134 3.13 12.14 0.93
C LEU A 134 1.66 12.54 1.04
N LEU A 135 1.34 13.83 1.20
CA LEU A 135 -0.05 14.26 1.33
C LEU A 135 -0.79 14.28 -0.01
N ALA A 136 -0.12 14.64 -1.11
CA ALA A 136 -0.79 14.80 -2.41
C ALA A 136 -1.54 13.53 -2.87
N PRO A 137 -0.96 12.31 -2.84
CA PRO A 137 -1.70 11.10 -3.22
C PRO A 137 -2.88 10.79 -2.28
N VAL A 138 -2.75 11.05 -0.97
CA VAL A 138 -3.85 10.82 -0.01
C VAL A 138 -5.00 11.78 -0.25
N LEU A 139 -4.70 13.08 -0.42
CA LEU A 139 -5.73 14.09 -0.64
C LEU A 139 -6.49 13.84 -1.94
N LEU A 140 -5.77 13.48 -3.01
CA LEU A 140 -6.39 13.12 -4.29
C LEU A 140 -7.30 11.88 -4.15
N TRP A 141 -6.84 10.86 -3.43
CA TRP A 141 -7.62 9.65 -3.16
C TRP A 141 -8.89 9.95 -2.34
N ILE A 142 -8.77 10.72 -1.25
CA ILE A 142 -9.91 11.10 -0.40
C ILE A 142 -10.94 11.89 -1.22
N LEU A 143 -10.50 12.83 -2.05
CA LEU A 143 -11.39 13.62 -2.90
C LEU A 143 -12.19 12.72 -3.86
N LEU A 144 -11.51 11.79 -4.55
CA LEU A 144 -12.16 10.83 -5.44
C LEU A 144 -13.12 9.89 -4.69
N LEU A 145 -12.70 9.40 -3.53
CA LEU A 145 -13.50 8.51 -2.69
C LEU A 145 -14.81 9.19 -2.25
N ILE A 146 -14.72 10.42 -1.72
CA ILE A 146 -15.89 11.20 -1.32
C ILE A 146 -16.82 11.45 -2.51
N GLY A 147 -16.25 11.79 -3.68
CA GLY A 147 -17.02 11.97 -4.92
C GLY A 147 -17.79 10.72 -5.32
N PHE A 148 -17.14 9.55 -5.32
CA PHE A 148 -17.77 8.29 -5.69
C PHE A 148 -18.77 7.77 -4.65
N ILE A 149 -18.51 7.97 -3.35
CA ILE A 149 -19.49 7.68 -2.29
C ILE A 149 -20.74 8.55 -2.50
N SER A 150 -20.55 9.86 -2.71
CA SER A 150 -21.65 10.80 -2.93
C SER A 150 -22.48 10.43 -4.15
N LEU A 151 -21.84 10.00 -5.24
CA LEU A 151 -22.51 9.50 -6.44
C LEU A 151 -23.35 8.25 -6.15
N GLY A 152 -22.78 7.28 -5.43
CA GLY A 152 -23.44 6.01 -5.12
C GLY A 152 -24.59 6.13 -4.11
N ILE A 153 -24.48 7.05 -3.14
CA ILE A 153 -25.58 7.35 -2.20
C ILE A 153 -26.75 8.01 -2.92
N LYS A 154 -26.48 8.94 -3.85
CA LYS A 154 -27.53 9.62 -4.62
C LYS A 154 -28.22 8.70 -5.62
N ASN A 155 -27.52 7.67 -6.11
CA ASN A 155 -28.01 6.77 -7.16
C ASN A 155 -27.69 5.30 -6.84
N PRO A 156 -28.33 4.71 -5.82
CA PRO A 156 -27.98 3.36 -5.35
C PRO A 156 -28.31 2.25 -6.36
N SER A 157 -29.21 2.51 -7.32
CA SER A 157 -29.54 1.61 -8.41
C SER A 157 -28.38 1.39 -9.38
N LEU A 158 -27.39 2.29 -9.41
CA LEU A 158 -26.22 2.17 -10.29
C LEU A 158 -25.16 1.20 -9.78
N VAL A 159 -25.28 0.75 -8.53
CA VAL A 159 -24.28 -0.13 -7.92
C VAL A 159 -24.81 -1.56 -7.93
N HIS A 160 -24.04 -2.46 -8.53
CA HIS A 160 -24.38 -3.87 -8.64
C HIS A 160 -23.19 -4.76 -8.24
N ASN A 161 -23.52 -5.93 -7.70
CA ASN A 161 -22.56 -6.98 -7.39
C ASN A 161 -22.34 -7.85 -8.63
N PHE A 162 -21.10 -7.92 -9.12
CA PHE A 162 -20.75 -8.75 -10.29
C PHE A 162 -20.14 -10.11 -9.91
N GLY A 163 -20.40 -10.57 -8.69
CA GLY A 163 -19.96 -11.86 -8.15
C GLY A 163 -18.63 -11.79 -7.39
N LEU A 164 -17.65 -11.04 -7.89
CA LEU A 164 -16.38 -10.82 -7.17
C LEU A 164 -16.46 -9.64 -6.20
N TYR A 165 -17.04 -8.54 -6.65
CA TYR A 165 -17.11 -7.28 -5.92
C TYR A 165 -18.20 -6.37 -6.51
N CYS A 166 -18.57 -5.34 -5.75
CA CYS A 166 -19.51 -4.31 -6.17
C CYS A 166 -18.86 -3.23 -7.04
N THR A 167 -19.59 -2.78 -8.07
CA THR A 167 -19.12 -1.73 -8.98
C THR A 167 -20.25 -0.84 -9.48
N PHE A 168 -19.89 0.31 -10.05
CA PHE A 168 -20.82 1.18 -10.76
C PHE A 168 -21.07 0.67 -12.18
N MET A 169 -22.33 0.71 -12.60
CA MET A 169 -22.78 0.47 -13.96
C MET A 169 -22.43 1.63 -14.91
N GLN A 170 -22.34 2.85 -14.37
CA GLN A 170 -21.98 4.01 -15.18
C GLN A 170 -20.49 4.01 -15.53
N LEU A 171 -20.16 4.40 -16.77
CA LEU A 171 -18.78 4.53 -17.21
C LEU A 171 -18.04 5.71 -16.55
N LEU A 172 -18.74 6.67 -15.93
CA LEU A 172 -18.13 7.90 -15.45
C LEU A 172 -17.06 7.66 -14.36
N PRO A 173 -17.32 6.90 -13.26
CA PRO A 173 -16.28 6.61 -12.26
C PRO A 173 -15.09 5.85 -12.84
N ALA A 174 -15.35 4.88 -13.71
CA ALA A 174 -14.33 4.08 -14.37
C ALA A 174 -13.41 4.95 -15.25
N LYS A 175 -13.99 5.84 -16.06
CA LYS A 175 -13.22 6.76 -16.92
C LYS A 175 -12.42 7.77 -16.15
N ILE A 176 -12.99 8.36 -15.09
CA ILE A 176 -12.27 9.32 -14.23
C ILE A 176 -11.07 8.64 -13.58
N SER A 177 -11.29 7.49 -12.94
CA SER A 177 -10.21 6.71 -12.32
C SER A 177 -9.12 6.32 -13.32
N SER A 178 -9.53 5.75 -14.46
CA SER A 178 -8.60 5.32 -15.52
C SER A 178 -7.78 6.48 -16.07
N LEU A 179 -8.38 7.67 -16.23
CA LEU A 179 -7.67 8.86 -16.67
C LEU A 179 -6.54 9.25 -15.70
N PHE A 180 -6.81 9.26 -14.39
CA PHE A 180 -5.78 9.54 -13.39
C PHE A 180 -4.67 8.48 -13.37
N VAL A 181 -5.04 7.20 -13.47
CA VAL A 181 -4.09 6.08 -13.55
C VAL A 181 -3.20 6.21 -14.79
N ILE A 182 -3.77 6.53 -15.96
CA ILE A 182 -3.05 6.74 -17.22
C ILE A 182 -2.07 7.90 -17.09
N ILE A 183 -2.51 9.07 -16.63
CA ILE A 183 -1.65 10.25 -16.47
C ILE A 183 -0.49 9.94 -15.51
N THR A 184 -0.81 9.32 -14.37
CA THR A 184 0.18 9.01 -13.34
C THR A 184 1.18 7.97 -13.84
N THR A 185 0.71 6.89 -14.47
CA THR A 185 1.57 5.81 -14.97
C THR A 185 2.39 6.25 -16.15
N PHE A 186 1.84 7.05 -17.07
CA PHE A 186 2.60 7.66 -18.15
C PHE A 186 3.76 8.53 -17.60
N SER A 187 3.50 9.27 -16.53
CA SER A 187 4.53 10.06 -15.84
C SER A 187 5.63 9.21 -15.18
N THR A 188 5.37 7.92 -14.89
CA THR A 188 6.40 7.01 -14.35
C THR A 188 7.44 6.60 -15.39
N ILE A 189 7.08 6.54 -16.67
CA ILE A 189 7.96 6.07 -17.76
C ILE A 189 9.26 6.90 -17.85
N PRO A 190 9.23 8.25 -17.97
CA PRO A 190 10.47 9.03 -18.04
C PRO A 190 11.30 8.92 -16.76
N VAL A 191 10.65 8.82 -15.59
CA VAL A 191 11.35 8.64 -14.30
C VAL A 191 12.05 7.28 -14.25
N GLN A 192 11.40 6.21 -14.70
CA GLN A 192 11.99 4.87 -14.79
C GLN A 192 13.17 4.84 -15.77
N VAL A 193 13.01 5.39 -16.97
CA VAL A 193 14.09 5.46 -17.96
C VAL A 193 15.29 6.22 -17.39
N SER A 194 15.06 7.39 -16.80
CA SER A 194 16.12 8.19 -16.19
C SER A 194 16.79 7.50 -15.00
N LEU A 195 16.01 6.82 -14.16
CA LEU A 195 16.51 6.03 -13.04
C LEU A 195 17.36 4.84 -13.52
N GLY A 196 16.90 4.11 -14.54
CA GLY A 196 17.63 3.01 -15.16
C GLY A 196 18.95 3.47 -15.78
N LEU A 197 18.93 4.56 -16.55
CA LEU A 197 20.15 5.16 -17.11
C LEU A 197 21.12 5.61 -16.02
N SER A 198 20.62 6.26 -14.97
CA SER A 198 21.44 6.68 -13.82
C SER A 198 22.05 5.47 -13.10
N LEU A 199 21.30 4.38 -12.97
CA LEU A 199 21.77 3.15 -12.35
C LEU A 199 22.85 2.48 -13.21
N CYS A 200 22.64 2.34 -14.52
CA CYS A 200 23.63 1.76 -15.44
C CYS A 200 24.94 2.56 -15.43
N ARG A 201 24.86 3.89 -15.50
CA ARG A 201 26.04 4.78 -15.43
C ARG A 201 26.79 4.66 -14.10
N ASN A 202 26.06 4.54 -12.99
CA ASN A 202 26.66 4.41 -11.67
C ASN A 202 27.29 3.03 -11.44
N ILE A 203 26.74 1.97 -12.03
CA ILE A 203 27.32 0.62 -12.00
C ILE A 203 28.64 0.61 -12.78
N ASP A 204 28.69 1.22 -13.95
CA ASP A 204 29.90 1.30 -14.77
C ASP A 204 31.04 2.04 -14.05
N ARG A 205 30.72 3.18 -13.41
CA ARG A 205 31.67 3.93 -12.57
C ARG A 205 32.07 3.23 -11.26
N ARG A 206 31.35 2.18 -10.84
CA ARG A 206 31.62 1.47 -9.57
C ARG A 206 32.96 0.75 -9.59
N ASN A 207 33.51 0.46 -10.76
CA ASN A 207 34.84 -0.11 -10.90
C ASN A 207 35.96 0.84 -10.44
N THR A 208 35.67 2.12 -10.16
CA THR A 208 36.71 3.11 -9.87
C THR A 208 36.57 3.85 -8.54
N SER A 209 35.37 4.09 -7.97
CA SER A 209 35.28 4.94 -6.74
C SER A 209 33.93 5.03 -5.96
N SER A 210 32.84 4.32 -6.27
CA SER A 210 31.52 4.77 -5.75
C SER A 210 31.08 4.22 -4.37
N THR A 211 30.67 5.15 -3.49
CA THR A 211 30.18 4.99 -2.10
C THR A 211 28.68 4.71 -1.97
N MET A 212 27.98 4.44 -3.07
CA MET A 212 26.55 4.14 -3.04
C MET A 212 26.27 2.89 -2.20
N SER A 213 25.46 3.03 -1.16
CA SER A 213 25.08 1.90 -0.31
C SER A 213 24.42 0.81 -1.15
N THR A 214 24.95 -0.41 -1.06
CA THR A 214 24.40 -1.61 -1.70
C THR A 214 22.92 -1.81 -1.36
N GLN A 215 22.46 -1.30 -0.21
CA GLN A 215 21.05 -1.35 0.19
C GLN A 215 20.15 -0.47 -0.70
N THR A 216 20.60 0.75 -1.02
CA THR A 216 19.85 1.69 -1.88
C THR A 216 19.68 1.11 -3.29
N VAL A 217 20.74 0.54 -3.86
CA VAL A 217 20.68 -0.10 -5.20
C VAL A 217 19.69 -1.27 -5.22
N LYS A 218 19.72 -2.14 -4.20
CA LYS A 218 18.77 -3.26 -4.09
C LYS A 218 17.33 -2.78 -4.01
N MET A 219 17.08 -1.71 -3.26
CA MET A 219 15.75 -1.11 -3.15
C MET A 219 15.28 -0.54 -4.50
N VAL A 220 16.15 0.17 -5.21
CA VAL A 220 15.86 0.74 -6.53
C VAL A 220 15.50 -0.35 -7.55
N ILE A 221 16.28 -1.43 -7.62
CA ILE A 221 16.00 -2.55 -8.54
C ILE A 221 14.62 -3.14 -8.26
N ARG A 222 14.28 -3.34 -6.98
CA ARG A 222 12.96 -3.86 -6.58
C ARG A 222 11.81 -2.96 -7.00
N VAL A 223 11.93 -1.65 -6.73
CA VAL A 223 10.93 -0.66 -7.14
C VAL A 223 10.80 -0.62 -8.67
N PHE A 224 11.92 -0.69 -9.39
CA PHE A 224 11.95 -0.74 -10.84
C PHE A 224 11.20 -1.97 -11.36
N THR A 225 11.52 -3.18 -10.89
CA THR A 225 10.83 -4.42 -11.28
C THR A 225 9.33 -4.34 -10.99
N PHE A 226 8.92 -3.90 -9.80
CA PHE A 226 7.51 -3.77 -9.47
C PHE A 226 6.80 -2.76 -10.37
N SER A 227 7.48 -1.68 -10.74
CA SER A 227 6.90 -0.65 -11.59
C SER A 227 6.63 -1.11 -13.03
N PHE A 228 7.39 -2.08 -13.56
CA PHE A 228 7.05 -2.74 -14.83
C PHE A 228 5.76 -3.56 -14.72
N LEU A 229 5.55 -4.25 -13.60
CA LEU A 229 4.31 -5.01 -13.39
C LEU A 229 3.09 -4.09 -13.38
N ILE A 230 3.23 -2.86 -12.85
CA ILE A 230 2.15 -1.87 -12.85
C ILE A 230 1.83 -1.34 -14.26
N LEU A 231 2.75 -1.41 -15.23
CA LEU A 231 2.43 -1.04 -16.63
C LEU A 231 1.32 -1.91 -17.22
N ILE A 232 1.08 -3.10 -16.66
CA ILE A 232 -0.07 -3.93 -17.03
C ILE A 232 -1.38 -3.20 -16.67
N GLY A 233 -1.43 -2.51 -15.53
CA GLY A 233 -2.57 -1.67 -15.13
C GLY A 233 -2.78 -0.46 -16.05
N PHE A 234 -1.73 0.03 -16.73
CA PHE A 234 -1.89 1.05 -17.76
C PHE A 234 -2.63 0.52 -18.98
N VAL A 235 -2.30 -0.70 -19.43
CA VAL A 235 -3.02 -1.37 -20.52
C VAL A 235 -4.48 -1.58 -20.15
N GLU A 236 -4.75 -2.02 -18.92
CA GLU A 236 -6.11 -2.11 -18.40
C GLU A 236 -6.84 -0.76 -18.41
N GLY A 237 -6.20 0.31 -17.93
CA GLY A 237 -6.78 1.65 -17.94
C GLY A 237 -7.15 2.11 -19.35
N LEU A 238 -6.31 1.81 -20.35
CA LEU A 238 -6.61 2.09 -21.75
C LEU A 238 -7.83 1.28 -22.24
N ILE A 239 -7.87 -0.02 -21.94
CA ILE A 239 -8.99 -0.90 -22.31
C ILE A 239 -10.30 -0.37 -21.70
N HIS A 240 -10.30 0.06 -20.43
CA HIS A 240 -11.48 0.62 -19.76
C HIS A 240 -11.90 2.00 -20.30
N LEU A 241 -10.98 2.77 -20.88
CA LEU A 241 -11.35 4.02 -21.57
C LEU A 241 -12.08 3.73 -22.89
N VAL A 242 -11.65 2.72 -23.64
CA VAL A 242 -12.16 2.44 -24.98
C VAL A 242 -13.31 1.44 -25.00
N THR A 243 -13.41 0.55 -24.02
CA THR A 243 -14.41 -0.53 -24.00
C THR A 243 -15.14 -0.60 -22.65
N PRO A 244 -16.45 -0.90 -22.65
CA PRO A 244 -17.20 -1.25 -21.44
C PRO A 244 -16.95 -2.71 -21.01
N TYR A 245 -16.05 -3.43 -21.69
CA TYR A 245 -15.90 -4.87 -21.52
C TYR A 245 -15.12 -5.19 -20.23
N ARG A 246 -15.71 -6.06 -19.41
CA ARG A 246 -15.04 -6.62 -18.23
C ARG A 246 -14.52 -8.00 -18.51
N ASN A 247 -13.27 -8.23 -18.08
CA ASN A 247 -12.61 -9.50 -18.24
C ASN A 247 -12.10 -10.00 -16.89
N THR A 248 -12.60 -11.14 -16.43
CA THR A 248 -12.16 -11.81 -15.19
C THR A 248 -10.66 -12.07 -15.15
N ALA A 249 -10.02 -12.26 -16.31
CA ALA A 249 -8.56 -12.41 -16.38
C ALA A 249 -7.82 -11.16 -15.90
N VAL A 250 -8.35 -9.97 -16.21
CA VAL A 250 -7.77 -8.69 -15.77
C VAL A 250 -7.91 -8.54 -14.24
N ASP A 251 -9.06 -8.90 -13.68
CA ASP A 251 -9.26 -8.91 -12.23
C ASP A 251 -8.25 -9.80 -11.51
N MET A 252 -7.95 -10.96 -12.08
CA MET A 252 -6.97 -11.90 -11.54
C MET A 252 -5.54 -11.35 -11.59
N ILE A 253 -5.18 -10.70 -12.69
CA ILE A 253 -3.87 -10.04 -12.82
C ILE A 253 -3.73 -8.95 -11.76
N MET A 254 -4.79 -8.15 -11.55
CA MET A 254 -4.81 -7.11 -10.53
C MET A 254 -4.67 -7.68 -9.11
N ALA A 255 -5.27 -8.83 -8.83
CA ALA A 255 -5.09 -9.53 -7.56
C ALA A 255 -3.67 -10.09 -7.36
N PHE A 256 -2.94 -10.35 -8.45
CA PHE A 256 -1.56 -10.85 -8.40
C PHE A 256 -0.52 -9.75 -8.14
N LEU A 257 -0.81 -8.49 -8.51
CA LEU A 257 0.08 -7.35 -8.27
C LEU A 257 0.49 -7.18 -6.79
N PRO A 258 -0.42 -7.12 -5.80
CA PRO A 258 -0.02 -6.97 -4.41
C PRO A 258 0.79 -8.16 -3.89
N VAL A 259 0.46 -9.38 -4.31
CA VAL A 259 1.25 -10.59 -3.97
C VAL A 259 2.67 -10.49 -4.52
N SER A 260 2.82 -10.04 -5.77
CA SER A 260 4.13 -9.75 -6.35
C SER A 260 4.89 -8.68 -5.56
N GLY A 261 4.18 -7.65 -5.09
CA GLY A 261 4.72 -6.63 -4.19
C GLY A 261 5.25 -7.24 -2.89
N VAL A 262 4.48 -8.12 -2.25
CA VAL A 262 4.90 -8.85 -1.04
C VAL A 262 6.16 -9.68 -1.31
N LEU A 263 6.25 -10.38 -2.44
CA LEU A 263 7.44 -11.15 -2.78
C LEU A 263 8.66 -10.24 -3.01
N ILE A 264 8.51 -9.19 -3.81
CA ILE A 264 9.60 -8.27 -4.16
C ILE A 264 10.10 -7.50 -2.91
N PHE A 265 9.19 -7.02 -2.07
CA PHE A 265 9.50 -6.20 -0.90
C PHE A 265 9.61 -6.99 0.40
N GLY A 266 9.18 -8.25 0.45
CA GLY A 266 9.26 -9.12 1.62
C GLY A 266 10.54 -9.96 1.66
N ILE A 267 11.15 -10.27 0.50
CA ILE A 267 12.38 -11.09 0.41
C ILE A 267 13.65 -10.29 0.81
N GLN A 268 13.55 -9.42 1.81
CA GLN A 268 14.66 -8.56 2.24
C GLN A 268 15.35 -9.18 3.45
N LYS A 269 16.68 -9.34 3.34
CA LYS A 269 17.50 -9.94 4.41
C LYS A 269 17.30 -9.24 5.75
N ASP A 270 17.10 -7.93 5.74
CA ASP A 270 16.88 -7.15 6.96
C ASP A 270 15.50 -7.39 7.60
N LEU A 271 14.44 -7.60 6.81
CA LEU A 271 13.15 -8.05 7.35
C LEU A 271 13.27 -9.42 8.01
N PHE A 272 13.90 -10.39 7.35
CA PHE A 272 14.15 -11.70 7.93
C PHE A 272 15.00 -11.62 9.20
N GLN A 273 16.07 -10.80 9.20
CA GLN A 273 16.91 -10.62 10.38
C GLN A 273 16.12 -10.03 11.56
N SER A 274 15.19 -9.10 11.31
CA SER A 274 14.30 -8.59 12.35
C SER A 274 13.35 -9.66 12.87
N TRP A 275 12.75 -10.47 12.00
CA TRP A 275 11.90 -11.60 12.42
C TRP A 275 12.67 -12.66 13.20
N PHE A 276 13.89 -13.01 12.79
CA PHE A 276 14.77 -13.93 13.51
C PHE A 276 15.23 -13.35 14.86
N ALA A 277 15.47 -12.04 14.95
CA ALA A 277 15.82 -11.41 16.21
C ALA A 277 14.64 -11.45 17.20
N TRP A 278 13.42 -11.18 16.73
CA TRP A 278 12.22 -11.25 17.59
C TRP A 278 11.93 -12.66 18.07
N THR A 279 12.04 -13.67 17.20
CA THR A 279 11.86 -15.08 17.60
C THR A 279 12.91 -15.56 18.60
N ARG A 280 14.17 -15.09 18.50
CA ARG A 280 15.20 -15.37 19.51
C ARG A 280 14.91 -14.68 20.85
N ILE A 281 14.44 -13.43 20.84
CA ILE A 281 14.07 -12.70 22.07
C ILE A 281 12.89 -13.38 22.77
N SER A 282 11.89 -13.84 22.04
CA SER A 282 10.76 -14.59 22.61
C SER A 282 11.19 -15.91 23.26
N CYS A 283 12.28 -16.52 22.80
CA CYS A 283 12.83 -17.76 23.38
C CYS A 283 13.71 -17.49 24.62
N CYS A 284 14.40 -16.34 24.65
CA CYS A 284 15.33 -15.99 25.73
C CYS A 284 14.74 -15.05 26.79
N LEU A 285 13.46 -14.67 26.72
CA LEU A 285 12.78 -13.97 27.81
C LEU A 285 12.63 -14.95 28.98
N PRO A 286 13.38 -14.78 30.08
CA PRO A 286 13.25 -15.64 31.24
C PRO A 286 11.88 -15.38 31.85
N ARG A 287 11.09 -16.44 32.00
CA ARG A 287 9.80 -16.44 32.71
C ARG A 287 9.89 -15.85 34.13
N SER A 288 11.09 -15.71 34.68
CA SER A 288 11.34 -15.25 36.05
C SER A 288 11.08 -13.75 36.31
N LYS A 289 10.97 -12.88 35.28
CA LYS A 289 10.71 -11.45 35.51
C LYS A 289 9.23 -11.03 35.54
N MET A 290 8.30 -11.95 35.26
CA MET A 290 6.86 -11.68 35.46
C MET A 290 6.42 -11.94 36.91
N GLU A 291 7.13 -12.78 37.66
CA GLU A 291 6.82 -13.07 39.06
C GLU A 291 7.35 -11.99 40.03
N GLU A 292 8.42 -11.29 39.67
CA GLU A 292 9.03 -10.28 40.55
C GLU A 292 8.24 -8.95 40.59
N VAL A 293 7.40 -8.67 39.58
CA VAL A 293 6.52 -7.48 39.57
C VAL A 293 5.25 -7.71 40.41
N GLU A 294 4.80 -8.95 40.56
CA GLU A 294 3.66 -9.29 41.43
C GLU A 294 4.06 -9.29 42.92
N VAL A 295 5.32 -9.65 43.24
CA VAL A 295 5.84 -9.60 44.62
C VAL A 295 6.25 -8.18 45.06
N ALA A 296 6.73 -7.34 44.14
CA ALA A 296 7.05 -5.95 44.44
C ALA A 296 5.81 -5.10 44.75
N HIS A 297 4.62 -5.46 44.26
CA HIS A 297 3.39 -4.74 44.58
C HIS A 297 2.79 -5.10 45.95
N ILE A 298 3.17 -6.24 46.53
CA ILE A 298 2.76 -6.65 47.89
C ILE A 298 3.73 -6.09 48.96
N SER A 299 4.98 -5.81 48.59
CA SER A 299 6.02 -5.40 49.55
C SER A 299 6.03 -3.90 49.89
N THR A 300 5.36 -3.04 49.10
CA THR A 300 5.37 -1.57 49.29
C THR A 300 4.25 -1.05 50.22
N SER A 301 3.60 -1.93 50.99
CA SER A 301 2.54 -1.58 51.96
C SER A 301 3.04 -1.47 53.41
N MET A 302 4.34 -1.62 53.70
CA MET A 302 4.87 -1.39 55.06
C MET A 302 6.21 -0.66 55.03
N ASN A 303 6.15 0.68 55.00
CA ASN A 303 7.03 1.48 55.87
C ASN A 303 6.55 2.93 55.95
N PRO A 304 5.97 3.37 57.08
CA PRO A 304 5.87 4.76 57.42
C PRO A 304 7.14 5.21 58.18
N SER A 305 7.47 6.48 57.98
CA SER A 305 8.16 7.37 58.93
C SER A 305 9.70 7.43 58.96
N GLN A 306 10.16 8.68 58.83
CA GLN A 306 11.19 9.40 59.60
C GLN A 306 12.38 10.00 58.85
N ASN A 307 12.64 11.24 59.27
CA ASN A 307 13.80 12.12 59.09
C ASN A 307 13.84 12.90 57.77
N GLU A 308 13.37 14.14 57.71
CA GLU A 308 13.61 15.31 58.56
C GLU A 308 15.05 15.86 58.46
N SER A 309 15.10 17.10 57.94
CA SER A 309 15.97 18.18 58.38
C SER A 309 17.45 18.23 57.99
N LYS A 310 17.78 19.43 57.46
CA LYS A 310 19.03 20.20 57.55
C LYS A 310 19.99 20.08 56.35
N ASN A 311 20.68 21.12 55.89
CA ASN A 311 20.73 22.58 56.13
C ASN A 311 21.95 23.07 55.31
N VAL A 312 22.06 24.40 55.10
CA VAL A 312 23.31 25.16 54.86
C VAL A 312 23.96 25.03 53.45
N GLU A 313 23.92 26.03 52.55
CA GLU A 313 24.69 27.30 52.48
C GLU A 313 26.12 27.15 51.91
N GLN A 314 26.57 28.17 51.16
CA GLN A 314 27.94 28.47 50.66
C GLN A 314 28.37 27.74 49.36
N ILE A 315 28.91 28.38 48.29
CA ILE A 315 29.39 29.73 47.94
C ILE A 315 29.19 29.90 46.42
#